data_AF-A0A9N8HB61-F1
#
_entry.id   AF-A0A9N8HB61-F1
#
_cell.length_a   1.000
_cell.length_b   1.000
_cell.length_c   1.000
_cell.angle_alpha   90.00
_cell.angle_beta   90.00
_cell.angle_gamma   90.00
#
_symmetry.space_group_name_H-M   'P 1'
#
loop_
_entity.id
_entity.type
_entity.pdbx_description
1 polymer ?
#
loop_
_entity_poly.entity_id
_entity_poly.type
_entity_poly.pdbx_seq_one_letter_code
_entity_poly.pdbx_strand_id
1 'polypeptide(L)'
;MAAPATTTTEPTNISGGGNPLPLEASCEELLECQFSSWFPTFRHLDRSDCDDRRSNVTIKSQLVSPLPADFSDFLLADGIRLPEGATRLSSCAPNEQEQQPDDSSCDDQQSNDSEQKQFSFPQLNQQIEEAIEALGGSVVPKLNWSAPKDATWVNEGTLKCKTPGDVYLLLKSSDFCLHDWQVFQENIY
;
A
#
# COMPACT_ATOMS: atom_id res chain seq x y z
N MET A 1 0.29 55.52 -6.28
CA MET A 1 -0.05 54.15 -6.73
C MET A 1 1.04 53.23 -6.24
N ALA A 2 0.66 52.28 -5.40
CA ALA A 2 1.52 51.56 -4.45
C ALA A 2 2.37 50.47 -5.11
N ALA A 3 3.59 50.30 -4.61
CA ALA A 3 4.47 49.17 -4.87
C ALA A 3 4.10 47.99 -3.94
N PRO A 4 4.29 46.73 -4.37
CA PRO A 4 3.98 45.55 -3.55
C PRO A 4 5.04 45.31 -2.48
N ALA A 5 4.59 45.00 -1.26
CA ALA A 5 5.41 44.70 -0.10
C ALA A 5 6.03 43.29 -0.21
N THR A 6 7.34 43.20 -0.04
CA THR A 6 8.11 41.97 0.09
C THR A 6 8.18 41.61 1.57
N THR A 7 7.41 40.63 2.02
CA THR A 7 7.53 40.11 3.39
C THR A 7 8.70 39.12 3.43
N THR A 8 9.83 39.59 3.96
CA THR A 8 10.97 38.77 4.35
C THR A 8 10.67 38.19 5.73
N THR A 9 10.46 36.89 5.84
CA THR A 9 10.38 36.17 7.11
C THR A 9 11.79 35.75 7.54
N GLU A 10 12.34 36.42 8.53
CA GLU A 10 13.55 35.99 9.24
C GLU A 10 13.28 34.73 10.08
N PRO A 11 14.29 33.84 10.27
CA PRO A 11 14.14 32.68 11.14
C PRO A 11 14.26 33.10 12.61
N THR A 12 13.19 32.90 13.38
CA THR A 12 13.17 33.12 14.83
C THR A 12 14.03 32.05 15.52
N ASN A 13 15.19 32.48 16.01
CA ASN A 13 16.06 31.71 16.89
C ASN A 13 15.43 31.61 18.29
N ILE A 14 14.91 30.44 18.67
CA ILE A 14 14.41 30.17 20.02
C ILE A 14 15.44 29.31 20.76
N SER A 15 16.34 29.98 21.48
CA SER A 15 17.06 29.38 22.61
C SER A 15 16.10 29.26 23.79
N GLY A 16 15.66 28.03 24.08
CA GLY A 16 14.87 27.72 25.26
C GLY A 16 14.91 26.23 25.55
N GLY A 17 15.70 25.84 26.56
CA GLY A 17 15.80 24.46 27.06
C GLY A 17 14.54 24.02 27.81
N GLY A 18 13.45 23.82 27.07
CA GLY A 18 12.32 23.01 27.51
C GLY A 18 12.50 21.60 26.96
N ASN A 19 12.15 20.57 27.74
CA ASN A 19 11.95 19.24 27.18
C ASN A 19 11.05 19.38 25.94
N PRO A 20 11.43 18.79 24.78
CA PRO A 20 10.57 18.85 23.62
C PRO A 20 9.21 18.29 24.05
N LEU A 21 8.16 19.09 23.89
CA LEU A 21 6.79 18.59 23.93
C LEU A 21 6.74 17.37 23.02
N PRO A 22 5.96 16.31 23.37
CA PRO A 22 5.78 15.19 22.45
C PRO A 22 5.44 15.76 21.08
N LEU A 23 6.26 15.43 20.08
CA LEU A 23 6.04 15.88 18.71
C LEU A 23 4.82 15.10 18.20
N GLU A 24 3.63 15.65 18.44
CA GLU A 24 2.40 15.14 17.85
C GLU A 24 2.33 15.66 16.41
N ALA A 25 2.26 14.73 15.46
CA ALA A 25 2.07 15.08 14.06
C ALA A 25 0.67 15.69 13.87
N SER A 26 0.60 16.80 13.17
CA SER A 26 -0.68 17.38 12.77
C SER A 26 -1.35 16.54 11.68
N CYS A 27 -2.68 16.64 11.56
CA CYS A 27 -3.42 15.97 10.49
C CYS A 27 -2.90 16.40 9.11
N GLU A 28 -2.52 17.67 8.93
CA GLU A 28 -1.99 18.19 7.67
C GLU A 28 -0.66 17.52 7.30
N GLU A 29 0.28 17.40 8.25
CA GLU A 29 1.55 16.69 8.01
C GLU A 29 1.33 15.22 7.65
N LEU A 30 0.32 14.59 8.24
CA LEU A 30 -0.07 13.20 7.94
C LEU A 30 -0.62 13.04 6.53
N LEU A 31 -1.45 14.00 6.06
CA LEU A 31 -1.96 14.04 4.68
C LEU A 31 -0.85 14.25 3.65
N GLU A 32 0.11 15.14 3.93
CA GLU A 32 1.26 15.39 3.06
C GLU A 32 2.19 14.16 2.97
N CYS A 33 2.22 13.33 4.02
CA CYS A 33 2.99 12.10 4.04
C CYS A 33 2.33 10.92 3.31
N GLN A 34 1.10 11.07 2.78
CA GLN A 34 0.48 10.02 1.96
C GLN A 34 1.26 9.82 0.66
N PHE A 35 1.37 8.56 0.24
CA PHE A 35 2.03 8.20 -1.02
C PHE A 35 1.44 8.95 -2.22
N SER A 36 0.13 9.13 -2.26
CA SER A 36 -0.58 9.90 -3.30
C SER A 36 -0.21 11.38 -3.34
N SER A 37 0.11 11.98 -2.19
CA SER A 37 0.47 13.40 -2.06
C SER A 37 1.88 13.66 -2.55
N TRP A 38 2.88 12.91 -2.06
CA TRP A 38 4.29 13.21 -2.37
C TRP A 38 4.80 12.54 -3.66
N PHE A 39 4.27 11.37 -4.06
CA PHE A 39 4.83 10.62 -5.20
C PHE A 39 4.83 11.41 -6.53
N PRO A 40 3.77 12.15 -6.90
CA PRO A 40 3.76 12.94 -8.14
C PRO A 40 4.87 14.01 -8.20
N THR A 41 5.27 14.55 -7.04
CA THR A 41 6.32 15.57 -6.93
C THR A 41 7.72 14.99 -7.14
N PHE A 42 7.96 13.78 -6.62
CA PHE A 42 9.30 13.17 -6.61
C PHE A 42 9.51 12.11 -7.71
N ARG A 43 8.48 11.77 -8.50
CA ARG A 43 8.60 10.76 -9.58
C ARG A 43 9.47 11.20 -10.76
N HIS A 44 9.51 12.50 -11.05
CA HIS A 44 10.28 13.08 -12.14
C HIS A 44 10.88 14.39 -11.67
N LEU A 45 12.18 14.38 -11.38
CA LEU A 45 12.91 15.63 -11.19
C LEU A 45 13.49 16.07 -12.53
N ASP A 46 13.34 17.37 -12.81
CA ASP A 46 13.90 17.97 -14.01
C ASP A 46 15.42 17.80 -14.04
N ARG A 47 15.92 17.40 -15.21
CA ARG A 47 17.34 17.10 -15.46
C ARG A 47 18.28 18.30 -15.28
N SER A 48 17.75 19.52 -15.11
CA SER A 48 18.57 20.72 -14.93
C SER A 48 19.22 20.83 -13.55
N ASP A 49 18.72 20.10 -12.56
CA ASP A 49 19.04 20.36 -11.15
C ASP A 49 19.96 19.30 -10.51
N CYS A 50 20.37 18.26 -11.25
CA CYS A 50 21.33 17.27 -10.79
C CYS A 50 22.41 16.95 -11.83
N ASP A 51 23.67 16.93 -11.39
CA ASP A 51 24.87 16.58 -12.18
C ASP A 51 24.95 15.07 -12.52
N ASP A 52 23.94 14.30 -12.13
CA ASP A 52 23.97 12.84 -12.12
C ASP A 52 22.80 12.24 -12.90
N ARG A 53 23.06 11.14 -13.62
CA ARG A 53 22.23 10.61 -14.73
C ARG A 53 20.85 10.05 -14.33
N ARG A 54 20.36 10.29 -13.11
CA ARG A 54 19.11 9.72 -12.57
C ARG A 54 18.03 10.79 -12.50
N SER A 55 17.03 10.70 -13.37
CA SER A 55 15.86 11.60 -13.39
C SER A 55 14.79 11.27 -12.33
N ASN A 56 14.88 10.09 -11.70
CA ASN A 56 13.86 9.59 -10.79
C ASN A 56 14.49 9.35 -9.41
N VAL A 57 13.93 9.99 -8.38
CA VAL A 57 14.37 9.85 -6.98
C VAL A 57 13.62 8.73 -6.25
N THR A 58 12.52 8.25 -6.83
CA THR A 58 11.68 7.20 -6.27
C THR A 58 11.63 5.95 -7.16
N ILE A 59 11.19 4.84 -6.57
CA ILE A 59 10.91 3.58 -7.27
C ILE A 59 9.70 3.79 -8.18
N LYS A 60 9.72 3.19 -9.38
CA LYS A 60 8.56 3.20 -10.28
C LYS A 60 7.38 2.52 -9.59
N SER A 61 6.28 3.25 -9.42
CA SER A 61 5.09 2.77 -8.73
C SER A 61 3.82 3.10 -9.51
N GLN A 62 2.80 2.27 -9.34
CA GLN A 62 1.44 2.49 -9.84
C GLN A 62 0.53 2.79 -8.65
N LEU A 63 -0.33 3.81 -8.77
CA LEU A 63 -1.30 4.14 -7.74
C LEU A 63 -2.67 3.57 -8.12
N VAL A 64 -3.24 2.79 -7.22
CA VAL A 64 -4.60 2.26 -7.34
C VAL A 64 -5.48 3.00 -6.34
N SER A 65 -6.28 3.94 -6.84
CA SER A 65 -7.17 4.78 -6.03
C SER A 65 -8.37 5.22 -6.88
N PRO A 66 -9.60 5.28 -6.31
CA PRO A 66 -9.95 4.91 -4.93
C PRO A 66 -10.05 3.39 -4.74
N LEU A 67 -9.87 2.93 -3.49
CA LEU A 67 -10.16 1.54 -3.14
C LEU A 67 -11.68 1.30 -3.03
N PRO A 68 -12.18 0.08 -3.27
CA PRO A 68 -13.59 -0.27 -3.08
C PRO A 68 -14.06 0.05 -1.65
N ALA A 69 -15.32 0.48 -1.51
CA ALA A 69 -15.87 0.93 -0.23
C ALA A 69 -15.89 -0.18 0.84
N ASP A 70 -16.04 -1.42 0.41
CA ASP A 70 -16.07 -2.65 1.21
C ASP A 70 -14.68 -3.29 1.38
N PHE A 71 -13.62 -2.67 0.86
CA PHE A 71 -12.25 -3.11 1.10
C PHE A 71 -11.85 -2.95 2.57
N SER A 72 -12.43 -1.97 3.26
CA SER A 72 -12.26 -1.76 4.70
C SER A 72 -12.81 -2.91 5.52
N ASP A 73 -14.04 -3.35 5.21
CA ASP A 73 -14.67 -4.52 5.81
C ASP A 73 -13.80 -5.77 5.58
N PHE A 74 -13.17 -5.90 4.40
CA PHE A 74 -12.27 -7.00 4.11
C PHE A 74 -11.01 -7.00 4.99
N LEU A 75 -10.37 -5.84 5.18
CA LEU A 75 -9.21 -5.73 6.06
C LEU A 75 -9.58 -5.99 7.53
N LEU A 76 -10.76 -5.55 7.97
CA LEU A 76 -11.24 -5.71 9.34
C LEU A 76 -11.87 -7.09 9.63
N ALA A 77 -12.27 -7.83 8.60
CA ALA A 77 -12.82 -9.17 8.76
C ALA A 77 -11.79 -10.11 9.38
N ASP A 78 -12.23 -10.95 10.31
CA ASP A 78 -11.36 -11.94 10.95
C ASP A 78 -10.93 -13.05 9.96
N GLY A 79 -9.80 -13.69 10.25
CA GLY A 79 -9.20 -14.74 9.44
C GLY A 79 -8.46 -14.24 8.20
N ILE A 80 -7.91 -15.19 7.41
CA ILE A 80 -7.09 -14.93 6.21
C ILE A 80 -7.78 -15.53 4.97
N ARG A 81 -9.04 -15.16 4.75
CA ARG A 81 -9.79 -15.54 3.53
C ARG A 81 -9.45 -14.56 2.41
N LEU A 82 -9.15 -15.08 1.22
CA LEU A 82 -8.89 -14.26 0.03
C LEU A 82 -10.19 -13.91 -0.71
N PRO A 83 -10.26 -12.76 -1.40
CA PRO A 83 -11.40 -12.44 -2.23
C PRO A 83 -11.60 -13.44 -3.38
N GLU A 84 -12.85 -13.61 -3.80
CA GLU A 84 -13.19 -14.41 -4.96
C GLU A 84 -12.47 -13.89 -6.21
N GLY A 85 -11.94 -14.83 -7.01
CA GLY A 85 -11.13 -14.51 -8.19
C GLY A 85 -9.68 -14.10 -7.89
N ALA A 86 -9.26 -14.04 -6.62
CA ALA A 86 -7.89 -13.74 -6.22
C ALA A 86 -7.27 -14.83 -5.34
N THR A 87 -7.72 -16.08 -5.46
CA THR A 87 -7.26 -17.21 -4.63
C THR A 87 -5.90 -17.77 -5.06
N ARG A 88 -5.40 -17.40 -6.26
CA ARG A 88 -4.11 -17.87 -6.77
C ARG A 88 -2.96 -17.17 -6.04
N LEU A 89 -2.22 -17.93 -5.24
CA LEU A 89 -0.98 -17.50 -4.60
C LEU A 89 0.24 -17.93 -5.42
N SER A 90 1.25 -17.08 -5.50
CA SER A 90 2.49 -17.40 -6.20
C SER A 90 3.31 -18.48 -5.49
N SER A 91 3.16 -18.61 -4.17
CA SER A 91 3.78 -19.66 -3.34
C SER A 91 3.16 -21.06 -3.52
N CYS A 92 1.92 -21.11 -3.98
CA CYS A 92 1.18 -22.36 -4.20
C CYS A 92 1.04 -22.72 -5.68
N ALA A 93 1.55 -21.90 -6.60
CA ALA A 93 1.42 -22.16 -8.03
C ALA A 93 2.38 -23.30 -8.45
N PRO A 94 1.89 -24.39 -9.06
CA PRO A 94 2.76 -25.39 -9.66
C PRO A 94 3.63 -24.72 -10.73
N ASN A 95 4.90 -25.11 -10.77
CA ASN A 95 5.91 -24.57 -11.68
C ASN A 95 5.39 -24.62 -13.14
N GLU A 96 5.60 -23.57 -13.93
CA GLU A 96 4.96 -23.33 -15.25
C GLU A 96 5.25 -24.39 -16.35
N GLN A 97 5.92 -25.50 -16.01
CA GLN A 97 6.23 -26.62 -16.89
C GLN A 97 5.24 -27.78 -16.80
N GLU A 98 4.28 -27.77 -15.88
CA GLU A 98 3.24 -28.80 -15.80
C GLU A 98 1.87 -28.17 -16.05
N GLN A 99 1.51 -28.06 -17.34
CA GLN A 99 0.13 -27.81 -17.76
C GLN A 99 -0.69 -29.09 -17.51
N GLN A 100 -1.09 -29.29 -16.25
CA GLN A 100 -2.22 -30.14 -15.89
C GLN A 100 -3.26 -29.23 -15.22
N PRO A 101 -4.55 -29.32 -15.55
CA PRO A 101 -5.60 -28.75 -14.73
C PRO A 101 -5.75 -29.63 -13.49
N ASP A 102 -4.78 -29.54 -12.58
CA ASP A 102 -4.90 -30.11 -11.26
C ASP A 102 -5.74 -29.12 -10.44
N ASP A 103 -6.99 -29.50 -10.24
CA ASP A 103 -7.88 -29.02 -9.18
C ASP A 103 -7.28 -29.38 -7.81
N SER A 104 -6.10 -28.83 -7.53
CA SER A 104 -5.53 -28.80 -6.19
C SER A 104 -6.22 -27.69 -5.43
N SER A 105 -7.53 -27.88 -5.25
CA SER A 105 -8.25 -27.44 -4.07
C SER A 105 -7.39 -27.85 -2.87
N CYS A 106 -6.71 -26.88 -2.29
CA CYS A 106 -6.22 -27.01 -0.93
C CYS A 106 -7.46 -27.27 -0.06
N ASP A 107 -7.70 -28.56 0.16
CA ASP A 107 -8.75 -29.19 0.95
C ASP A 107 -9.34 -28.20 1.95
N ASP A 108 -10.43 -27.54 1.55
CA ASP A 108 -11.34 -26.87 2.44
C ASP A 108 -11.92 -27.98 3.33
N GLN A 109 -11.19 -28.32 4.40
CA GLN A 109 -11.82 -28.85 5.58
C GLN A 109 -12.86 -27.81 5.97
N GLN A 110 -14.10 -28.07 5.54
CA GLN A 110 -15.32 -27.45 6.02
C GLN A 110 -15.43 -27.75 7.52
N SER A 111 -14.58 -27.10 8.31
CA SER A 111 -14.89 -26.77 9.67
C SER A 111 -16.08 -25.82 9.59
N ASN A 112 -17.20 -26.35 10.04
CA ASN A 112 -18.52 -25.77 10.10
C ASN A 112 -18.51 -24.46 10.91
N ASP A 113 -17.99 -23.37 10.32
CA ASP A 113 -17.72 -22.13 11.01
C ASP A 113 -18.33 -20.94 10.26
N SER A 114 -19.53 -20.57 10.72
CA SER A 114 -20.13 -19.23 10.68
C SER A 114 -20.29 -18.54 9.31
N GLU A 115 -21.44 -17.89 9.07
CA GLU A 115 -21.78 -17.13 7.85
C GLU A 115 -20.85 -15.91 7.63
N GLN A 116 -19.55 -16.13 7.39
CA GLN A 116 -18.58 -15.05 7.16
C GLN A 116 -18.74 -14.49 5.75
N LYS A 117 -18.74 -13.16 5.65
CA LYS A 117 -18.93 -12.40 4.40
C LYS A 117 -17.83 -12.77 3.39
N GLN A 118 -18.21 -13.32 2.25
CA GLN A 118 -17.32 -13.52 1.11
C GLN A 118 -17.16 -12.20 0.35
N PHE A 119 -15.91 -11.81 0.08
CA PHE A 119 -15.57 -10.57 -0.62
C PHE A 119 -15.20 -10.85 -2.07
N SER A 120 -15.52 -9.91 -2.97
CA SER A 120 -15.19 -10.02 -4.39
C SER A 120 -14.90 -8.62 -4.95
N PHE A 121 -13.72 -8.44 -5.55
CA PHE A 121 -13.25 -7.15 -6.05
C PHE A 121 -12.75 -7.24 -7.50
N PRO A 122 -13.58 -7.60 -8.49
CA PRO A 122 -13.10 -7.92 -9.82
C PRO A 122 -12.37 -6.76 -10.51
N GLN A 123 -12.82 -5.51 -10.32
CA GLN A 123 -12.15 -4.33 -10.87
C GLN A 123 -10.80 -4.08 -10.20
N LEU A 124 -10.71 -4.29 -8.87
CA LEU A 124 -9.46 -4.11 -8.14
C LEU A 124 -8.46 -5.22 -8.52
N ASN A 125 -8.93 -6.47 -8.67
CA ASN A 125 -8.11 -7.59 -9.16
C ASN A 125 -7.47 -7.22 -10.50
N GLN A 126 -8.27 -6.74 -11.45
CA GLN A 126 -7.77 -6.31 -12.76
C GLN A 126 -6.74 -5.19 -12.65
N GLN A 127 -7.00 -4.16 -11.85
CA GLN A 127 -6.05 -3.06 -11.64
C GLN A 127 -4.73 -3.54 -11.03
N ILE A 128 -4.77 -4.51 -10.12
CA ILE A 128 -3.58 -5.11 -9.52
C ILE A 128 -2.81 -5.91 -10.57
N GLU A 129 -3.47 -6.73 -11.39
CA GLU A 129 -2.84 -7.49 -12.47
C GLU A 129 -2.17 -6.57 -13.49
N GLU A 130 -2.87 -5.55 -13.97
CA GLU A 130 -2.32 -4.55 -14.90
C GLU A 130 -1.12 -3.80 -14.29
N ALA A 131 -1.18 -3.48 -12.99
CA ALA A 131 -0.06 -2.85 -12.28
C ALA A 131 1.15 -3.79 -12.17
N ILE A 132 0.94 -5.07 -11.88
CA ILE A 132 2.00 -6.09 -11.82
C ILE A 132 2.70 -6.20 -13.17
N GLU A 133 1.93 -6.32 -14.26
CA GLU A 133 2.48 -6.38 -15.61
C GLU A 133 3.26 -5.11 -15.98
N ALA A 134 2.68 -3.93 -15.75
CA ALA A 134 3.30 -2.64 -16.07
C ALA A 134 4.60 -2.33 -15.29
N LEU A 135 4.76 -2.96 -14.13
CA LEU A 135 5.92 -2.82 -13.25
C LEU A 135 6.97 -3.93 -13.42
N GLY A 136 6.77 -4.85 -14.38
CA GLY A 136 7.76 -5.86 -14.74
C GLY A 136 7.51 -7.24 -14.09
N GLY A 137 6.25 -7.55 -13.78
CA GLY A 137 5.81 -8.88 -13.33
C GLY A 137 6.02 -9.16 -11.85
N SER A 138 6.49 -8.19 -11.06
CA SER A 138 6.64 -8.32 -9.61
C SER A 138 6.57 -6.97 -8.93
N VAL A 139 5.83 -6.90 -7.83
CA VAL A 139 5.56 -5.64 -7.11
C VAL A 139 5.73 -5.82 -5.61
N VAL A 140 5.77 -4.69 -4.90
CA VAL A 140 5.66 -4.64 -3.44
C VAL A 140 4.44 -3.78 -3.10
N PRO A 141 3.40 -4.32 -2.44
CA PRO A 141 2.23 -3.54 -2.10
C PRO A 141 2.51 -2.64 -0.90
N LYS A 142 1.81 -1.50 -0.84
CA LYS A 142 1.72 -0.63 0.34
C LYS A 142 0.41 0.15 0.31
N LEU A 143 -0.05 0.56 1.49
CA LEU A 143 -1.12 1.54 1.60
C LEU A 143 -0.53 2.96 1.60
N ASN A 144 -1.30 3.94 2.04
CA ASN A 144 -0.94 5.35 1.99
C ASN A 144 0.40 5.64 2.68
N TRP A 145 0.69 5.02 3.83
CA TRP A 145 1.90 5.29 4.61
C TRP A 145 2.80 4.06 4.69
N SER A 146 2.25 2.92 5.09
CA SER A 146 3.01 1.73 5.49
C SER A 146 2.97 0.59 4.46
N ALA A 147 4.05 -0.18 4.45
CA ALA A 147 4.17 -1.44 3.71
C ALA A 147 4.07 -2.64 4.69
N PRO A 148 3.56 -3.81 4.24
CA PRO A 148 3.25 -4.96 5.10
C PRO A 148 4.48 -5.79 5.49
N LYS A 149 5.54 -5.13 5.96
CA LYS A 149 6.85 -5.75 6.27
C LYS A 149 6.80 -6.73 7.46
N ASP A 150 5.85 -6.53 8.36
CA ASP A 150 5.50 -7.40 9.48
C ASP A 150 4.76 -8.68 9.05
N ALA A 151 4.17 -8.70 7.86
CA ALA A 151 3.43 -9.84 7.32
C ALA A 151 4.25 -10.74 6.39
N THR A 152 5.56 -10.52 6.23
CA THR A 152 6.37 -11.33 5.30
C THR A 152 6.33 -12.84 5.57
N TRP A 153 6.02 -13.25 6.80
CA TRP A 153 5.87 -14.65 7.20
C TRP A 153 4.76 -15.40 6.47
N VAL A 154 3.71 -14.72 5.95
CA VAL A 154 2.65 -15.38 5.15
C VAL A 154 3.03 -15.59 3.68
N ASN A 155 4.08 -14.91 3.19
CA ASN A 155 4.46 -14.90 1.78
C ASN A 155 5.95 -15.24 1.60
N GLU A 156 6.35 -16.45 2.03
CA GLU A 156 7.71 -16.99 1.86
C GLU A 156 8.85 -16.08 2.38
N GLY A 157 8.57 -15.22 3.37
CA GLY A 157 9.54 -14.26 3.89
C GLY A 157 9.82 -13.08 2.97
N THR A 158 8.98 -12.81 1.97
CA THR A 158 9.17 -11.74 0.99
C THR A 158 7.95 -10.82 0.84
N LEU A 159 8.20 -9.56 0.51
CA LEU A 159 7.19 -8.59 0.10
C LEU A 159 6.82 -8.68 -1.38
N LYS A 160 7.48 -9.58 -2.13
CA LYS A 160 7.30 -9.74 -3.56
C LYS A 160 5.94 -10.37 -3.86
N CYS A 161 5.10 -9.65 -4.57
CA CYS A 161 3.82 -10.14 -5.10
C CYS A 161 3.90 -10.32 -6.61
N LYS A 162 3.33 -11.41 -7.12
CA LYS A 162 3.15 -11.70 -8.54
C LYS A 162 1.69 -11.90 -8.93
N THR A 163 0.80 -12.08 -7.96
CA THR A 163 -0.64 -12.21 -8.17
C THR A 163 -1.43 -11.24 -7.28
N PRO A 164 -2.70 -10.96 -7.59
CA PRO A 164 -3.60 -10.25 -6.67
C PRO A 164 -3.73 -10.96 -5.32
N GLY A 165 -3.74 -12.30 -5.33
CA GLY A 165 -3.78 -13.10 -4.10
C GLY A 165 -2.64 -12.80 -3.15
N ASP A 166 -1.40 -12.69 -3.66
CA ASP A 166 -0.24 -12.34 -2.83
C ASP A 166 -0.41 -10.95 -2.18
N VAL A 167 -0.97 -9.99 -2.94
CA VAL A 167 -1.21 -8.62 -2.47
C VAL A 167 -2.24 -8.62 -1.36
N TYR A 168 -3.39 -9.26 -1.57
CA TYR A 168 -4.44 -9.36 -0.54
C TYR A 168 -3.96 -10.08 0.71
N LEU A 169 -3.22 -11.19 0.53
CA LEU A 169 -2.68 -11.97 1.64
C LEU A 169 -1.77 -11.12 2.54
N LEU A 170 -0.82 -10.39 1.95
CA LEU A 170 0.10 -9.54 2.70
C LEU A 170 -0.58 -8.35 3.37
N LEU A 171 -1.45 -7.64 2.65
CA LEU A 171 -2.15 -6.48 3.21
C LEU A 171 -3.08 -6.87 4.36
N LYS A 172 -3.79 -7.99 4.22
CA LYS A 172 -4.70 -8.50 5.24
C LYS A 172 -4.01 -9.03 6.49
N SER A 173 -2.77 -9.52 6.33
CA SER A 173 -2.00 -10.13 7.43
C SER A 173 -1.06 -9.14 8.15
N SER A 174 -1.13 -7.84 7.81
CA SER A 174 -0.25 -6.79 8.35
C SER A 174 -0.96 -5.87 9.33
N ASP A 175 -0.40 -5.78 10.54
CA ASP A 175 -0.82 -4.82 11.56
C ASP A 175 -0.50 -3.39 11.13
N PHE A 176 0.59 -3.17 10.40
CA PHE A 176 0.92 -1.85 9.85
C PHE A 176 -0.11 -1.37 8.84
N CYS A 177 -0.59 -2.25 7.95
CA CYS A 177 -1.64 -1.89 7.00
C CYS A 177 -2.99 -1.66 7.70
N LEU A 178 -3.30 -2.44 8.73
CA LEU A 178 -4.51 -2.21 9.54
C LEU A 178 -4.44 -0.87 10.30
N HIS A 179 -3.27 -0.55 10.87
CA HIS A 179 -3.05 0.73 11.55
C HIS A 179 -3.17 1.92 10.59
N ASP A 180 -2.57 1.83 9.40
CA ASP A 180 -2.74 2.83 8.33
C ASP A 180 -4.22 3.13 8.08
N TRP A 181 -5.05 2.10 8.02
CA TRP A 181 -6.48 2.26 7.81
C TRP A 181 -7.18 2.95 8.98
N GLN A 182 -6.87 2.56 10.23
CA GLN A 182 -7.44 3.18 11.43
C GLN A 182 -7.09 4.68 11.51
N VAL A 183 -5.83 5.01 11.24
CA VAL A 183 -5.34 6.39 11.20
C VAL A 183 -6.04 7.20 10.11
N PHE A 184 -6.29 6.62 8.93
CA PHE A 184 -7.06 7.27 7.88
C PHE A 184 -8.48 7.61 8.33
N GLN A 185 -9.16 6.68 9.02
CA GLN A 185 -10.52 6.88 9.52
C GLN A 185 -10.59 7.95 10.60
N GLU A 186 -9.63 7.98 11.54
CA GLU A 186 -9.63 8.90 12.68
C GLU A 186 -9.29 10.35 12.31
N ASN A 187 -8.55 10.58 11.22
CA ASN A 187 -7.99 11.89 10.89
C ASN A 187 -8.61 12.55 9.65
N ILE A 188 -9.38 11.80 8.84
CA ILE A 188 -9.96 12.30 7.58
C ILE A 188 -11.50 12.34 7.61
N TYR A 189 -12.14 11.62 8.54
CA TYR A 189 -13.58 11.67 8.81
C TYR A 189 -13.86 12.16 10.22
#